data_AF-A0A5W8X5F4-F1
#
_entry.id   AF-A0A5W8X5F4-F1
#
_cell.length_a   1.000
_cell.length_b   1.000
_cell.length_c   1.000
_cell.angle_alpha   90.00
_cell.angle_beta   90.00
_cell.angle_gamma   90.00
#
_symmetry.space_group_name_H-M   'P 1'
#
loop_
_entity.id
_entity.type
_entity.pdbx_description
1 polymer ?
#
loop_
_entity_poly.entity_id
_entity_poly.type
_entity_poly.pdbx_seq_one_letter_code
_entity_poly.pdbx_strand_id
1 'polypeptide(L)'
;MKRNSIIIVVIFIIAVASPFLLTSKGDAEKAALISLCSDMTKGMMKSPGSYIMDFAKINVKDGNTEEGANGYKSASVKNAILSGEMPYRVADVLINYESKNPFGVSLAGNAYCRYSMIGSAGSASYKILSVNINDMNLSEIDIMSLSDLREYKINENSYFNRIKYLLYKIKQLVN
;
A
#
# COMPACT_ATOMS: atom_id res chain seq x y z
N MET A 1 -21.97 -35.51 16.52
CA MET A 1 -21.15 -34.31 16.86
C MET A 1 -19.77 -34.28 16.20
N LYS A 2 -18.96 -35.35 16.23
CA LYS A 2 -17.59 -35.36 15.67
C LYS A 2 -17.47 -34.99 14.18
N ARG A 3 -18.39 -35.44 13.33
CA ARG A 3 -18.36 -35.21 11.87
C ARG A 3 -18.62 -33.74 11.49
N ASN A 4 -19.51 -33.06 12.21
CA ASN A 4 -19.75 -31.62 12.02
C ASN A 4 -18.56 -30.79 12.52
N SER A 5 -17.92 -31.20 13.62
CA SER A 5 -16.70 -30.55 14.12
C SER A 5 -15.52 -30.68 13.14
N ILE A 6 -15.35 -31.83 12.48
CA ILE A 6 -14.29 -32.02 11.47
C ILE A 6 -14.52 -31.13 10.25
N ILE A 7 -15.77 -31.04 9.76
CA ILE A 7 -16.10 -30.18 8.61
C ILE A 7 -15.84 -28.70 8.94
N ILE A 8 -16.22 -28.24 10.14
CA ILE A 8 -15.98 -26.86 10.58
C ILE A 8 -14.47 -26.57 10.67
N VAL A 9 -13.67 -27.50 11.22
CA VAL A 9 -12.21 -27.34 11.32
C VAL A 9 -11.56 -27.30 9.93
N VAL A 10 -12.00 -28.15 8.99
CA VAL A 10 -11.46 -28.15 7.62
C VAL A 10 -11.81 -26.85 6.88
N ILE A 11 -13.05 -26.36 7.00
CA ILE A 11 -13.44 -25.06 6.43
C ILE A 11 -12.62 -23.92 7.03
N PHE A 12 -12.40 -23.96 8.35
CA PHE A 12 -11.59 -22.96 9.05
C PHE A 12 -10.12 -23.00 8.59
N ILE A 13 -9.53 -24.18 8.43
CA ILE A 13 -8.16 -24.34 7.91
C ILE A 13 -8.06 -23.81 6.47
N ILE A 14 -9.04 -24.11 5.61
CA ILE A 14 -9.06 -23.61 4.23
C ILE A 14 -9.21 -22.09 4.20
N ALA A 15 -10.10 -21.53 5.02
CA ALA A 15 -10.28 -20.08 5.11
C ALA A 15 -9.00 -19.39 5.59
N VAL A 16 -8.31 -19.94 6.59
CA VAL A 16 -7.08 -19.36 7.16
C VAL A 16 -5.84 -19.58 6.29
N ALA A 17 -5.72 -20.73 5.61
CA ALA A 17 -4.54 -21.04 4.79
C ALA A 17 -4.64 -20.48 3.37
N SER A 18 -5.84 -20.34 2.81
CA SER A 18 -6.02 -19.92 1.40
C SER A 18 -5.41 -18.56 1.06
N PRO A 19 -5.44 -17.51 1.89
CA PRO A 19 -4.78 -16.26 1.57
C PRO A 19 -3.26 -16.40 1.57
N PHE A 20 -2.69 -17.27 2.42
CA PHE A 20 -1.25 -17.54 2.42
C PHE A 20 -0.80 -18.34 1.20
N LEU A 21 -1.64 -19.23 0.69
CA LEU A 21 -1.38 -20.01 -0.53
C LEU A 21 -1.55 -19.17 -1.81
N LEU A 22 -2.50 -18.23 -1.81
CA LEU A 22 -2.87 -17.43 -2.98
C LEU A 22 -2.11 -16.09 -3.09
N THR A 23 -1.32 -15.72 -2.09
CA THR A 23 -0.58 -14.45 -2.08
C THR A 23 0.88 -14.66 -1.68
N SER A 24 1.77 -13.92 -2.31
CA SER A 24 3.17 -13.79 -1.89
C SER A 24 3.33 -12.73 -0.79
N LYS A 25 4.49 -12.67 -0.14
CA LYS A 25 4.79 -11.55 0.78
C LYS A 25 4.77 -10.19 0.05
N GLY A 26 5.20 -10.15 -1.22
CA GLY A 26 5.14 -8.95 -2.05
C GLY A 26 3.71 -8.49 -2.36
N ASP A 27 2.73 -9.40 -2.38
CA ASP A 27 1.32 -9.03 -2.56
C ASP A 27 0.73 -8.37 -1.32
N ALA A 28 1.12 -8.82 -0.12
CA ALA A 28 0.74 -8.18 1.12
C ALA A 28 1.39 -6.79 1.28
N GLU A 29 2.66 -6.65 0.91
CA GLU A 29 3.37 -5.36 0.81
C GLU A 29 2.60 -4.40 -0.11
N LYS A 30 2.21 -4.86 -1.31
CA LYS A 30 1.42 -4.09 -2.26
C LYS A 30 0.09 -3.59 -1.71
N ALA A 31 -0.67 -4.45 -1.03
CA ALA A 31 -1.95 -4.05 -0.44
C ALA A 31 -1.81 -3.05 0.71
N ALA A 32 -0.73 -3.13 1.47
CA ALA A 32 -0.45 -2.15 2.51
C ALA A 32 -0.10 -0.79 1.92
N LEU A 33 0.69 -0.72 0.84
CA LEU A 33 0.99 0.53 0.14
C LEU A 33 -0.28 1.15 -0.49
N ILE A 34 -1.16 0.33 -1.07
CA ILE A 34 -2.48 0.79 -1.53
C ILE A 34 -3.31 1.35 -0.36
N SER A 35 -3.35 0.63 0.77
CA SER A 35 -4.11 1.07 1.95
C SER A 35 -3.58 2.41 2.47
N LEU A 36 -2.26 2.57 2.55
CA LEU A 36 -1.63 3.81 2.98
C LEU A 36 -1.98 4.98 2.05
N CYS A 37 -1.89 4.79 0.73
CA CYS A 37 -2.29 5.81 -0.24
C CYS A 37 -3.76 6.20 -0.07
N SER A 38 -4.63 5.19 0.13
CA SER A 38 -6.06 5.39 0.38
C SER A 38 -6.33 6.15 1.67
N ASP A 39 -5.62 5.85 2.76
CA ASP A 39 -5.81 6.49 4.07
C ASP A 39 -5.37 7.95 4.03
N MET A 40 -4.24 8.26 3.38
CA MET A 40 -3.80 9.65 3.15
C MET A 40 -4.82 10.40 2.30
N THR A 41 -5.30 9.79 1.21
CA THR A 41 -6.31 10.38 0.33
C THR A 41 -7.59 10.69 1.10
N LYS A 42 -8.08 9.72 1.88
CA LYS A 42 -9.26 9.85 2.73
C LYS A 42 -9.12 10.98 3.76
N GLY A 43 -7.95 11.11 4.38
CA GLY A 43 -7.66 12.16 5.37
C GLY A 43 -7.78 13.57 4.80
N MET A 44 -7.55 13.73 3.49
CA MET A 44 -7.64 15.03 2.79
C MET A 44 -9.05 15.37 2.30
N MET A 45 -10.02 14.45 2.42
CA MET A 45 -11.38 14.71 1.96
C MET A 45 -12.16 15.57 2.93
N LYS A 46 -13.04 16.44 2.41
CA LYS A 46 -13.95 17.27 3.24
C LYS A 46 -14.93 16.43 4.08
N SER A 47 -15.24 15.22 3.64
CA SER A 47 -16.08 14.27 4.39
C SER A 47 -15.48 12.87 4.32
N PRO A 48 -14.45 12.57 5.14
CA PRO A 48 -13.71 11.31 5.09
C PRO A 48 -14.60 10.06 5.25
N GLY A 49 -15.70 10.16 6.01
CA GLY A 49 -16.65 9.05 6.22
C GLY A 49 -17.41 8.61 4.96
N SER A 50 -17.44 9.45 3.93
CA SER A 50 -18.09 9.15 2.64
C SER A 50 -17.13 8.61 1.58
N TYR A 51 -15.84 8.54 1.90
CA TYR A 51 -14.80 8.07 0.97
C TYR A 51 -14.99 6.59 0.66
N ILE A 52 -15.01 6.26 -0.62
CA ILE A 52 -15.04 4.90 -1.15
C ILE A 52 -13.92 4.78 -2.17
N MET A 53 -13.10 3.73 -2.02
CA MET A 53 -12.10 3.37 -3.03
C MET A 53 -12.70 2.37 -4.01
N ASP A 54 -12.92 2.85 -5.24
CA ASP A 54 -13.54 2.06 -6.31
C ASP A 54 -12.52 1.20 -7.03
N PHE A 55 -11.35 1.78 -7.28
CA PHE A 55 -10.25 1.12 -7.99
C PHE A 55 -8.91 1.46 -7.35
N ALA A 56 -8.00 0.50 -7.37
CA ALA A 56 -6.61 0.71 -7.03
C ALA A 56 -5.72 -0.12 -7.95
N LYS A 57 -4.57 0.43 -8.34
CA LYS A 57 -3.51 -0.25 -9.08
C LYS A 57 -2.17 0.12 -8.46
N ILE A 58 -1.27 -0.85 -8.41
CA ILE A 58 0.10 -0.64 -7.93
C ILE A 58 1.08 -1.28 -8.92
N ASN A 59 2.13 -0.53 -9.24
CA ASN A 59 3.28 -1.01 -9.97
C ASN A 59 4.53 -0.89 -9.09
N VAL A 60 5.24 -1.99 -8.89
CA VAL A 60 6.52 -2.00 -8.16
C VAL A 60 7.59 -2.40 -9.14
N LYS A 61 8.64 -1.58 -9.24
CA LYS A 61 9.76 -1.75 -10.17
C LYS A 61 11.08 -1.50 -9.46
N ASP A 62 12.17 -2.00 -10.02
CA ASP A 62 13.50 -1.62 -9.56
C ASP A 62 13.71 -0.12 -9.81
N GLY A 63 14.30 0.56 -8.81
CA GLY A 63 14.60 1.97 -8.90
C GLY A 63 16.03 2.21 -9.38
N ASN A 64 16.33 3.46 -9.74
CA ASN A 64 17.71 3.88 -9.97
C ASN A 64 18.46 3.88 -8.63
N THR A 65 19.52 3.08 -8.50
CA THR A 65 20.27 2.91 -7.26
C THR A 65 21.03 4.17 -6.83
N GLU A 66 21.50 4.99 -7.78
CA GLU A 66 22.16 6.26 -7.48
C GLU A 66 21.17 7.29 -6.93
N GLU A 67 19.99 7.40 -7.56
CA GLU A 67 18.89 8.24 -7.07
C GLU A 67 18.44 7.77 -5.68
N GLY A 68 18.28 6.45 -5.51
CA GLY A 68 17.92 5.82 -4.26
C GLY A 68 18.92 6.10 -3.14
N ALA A 69 20.21 5.91 -3.39
CA ALA A 69 21.26 6.18 -2.41
C ALA A 69 21.29 7.66 -2.01
N ASN A 70 21.17 8.59 -2.97
CA ASN A 70 21.17 10.02 -2.68
C ASN A 70 20.00 10.46 -1.78
N GLY A 71 18.90 9.71 -1.77
CA GLY A 71 17.74 9.95 -0.90
C GLY A 71 17.94 9.67 0.60
N TYR A 72 19.04 9.00 1.00
CA TYR A 72 19.33 8.64 2.39
C TYR A 72 20.54 9.40 2.92
N LYS A 73 20.55 9.78 4.22
CA LYS A 73 21.71 10.47 4.82
C LYS A 73 22.83 9.52 5.27
N SER A 74 22.49 8.29 5.66
CA SER A 74 23.43 7.31 6.20
C SER A 74 24.35 6.75 5.11
N ALA A 75 25.66 6.94 5.27
CA ALA A 75 26.67 6.40 4.35
C ALA A 75 26.62 4.85 4.24
N SER A 76 26.30 4.16 5.34
CA SER A 76 26.13 2.70 5.35
C SER A 76 24.96 2.27 4.46
N VAL A 77 23.81 2.94 4.58
CA VAL A 77 22.63 2.67 3.75
C VAL A 77 22.90 3.00 2.29
N LYS A 78 23.56 4.14 2.02
CA LYS A 78 23.99 4.50 0.66
C LYS A 78 24.82 3.41 0.01
N ASN A 79 25.87 2.95 0.70
CA ASN A 79 26.78 1.96 0.17
C ASN A 79 26.10 0.59 -0.02
N ALA A 80 25.20 0.20 0.89
CA ALA A 80 24.41 -1.02 0.76
C ALA A 80 23.47 -0.98 -0.46
N ILE A 81 22.87 0.18 -0.76
CA ILE A 81 22.04 0.38 -1.97
C ILE A 81 22.92 0.31 -3.24
N LEU A 82 24.03 1.05 -3.26
CA LEU A 82 24.92 1.14 -4.42
C LEU A 82 25.59 -0.19 -4.77
N SER A 83 25.95 -0.99 -3.74
CA SER A 83 26.53 -2.33 -3.91
C SER A 83 25.50 -3.40 -4.28
N GLY A 84 24.21 -3.09 -4.19
CA GLY A 84 23.12 -4.06 -4.42
C GLY A 84 22.83 -4.98 -3.25
N GLU A 85 23.54 -4.86 -2.11
CA GLU A 85 23.22 -5.58 -0.88
C GLU A 85 21.81 -5.26 -0.37
N MET A 86 21.36 -4.03 -0.61
CA MET A 86 20.01 -3.58 -0.29
C MET A 86 19.27 -3.18 -1.58
N PRO A 87 18.33 -4.01 -2.06
CA PRO A 87 17.56 -3.70 -3.26
C PRO A 87 16.80 -2.38 -3.11
N TYR A 88 16.95 -1.48 -4.08
CA TYR A 88 16.18 -0.25 -4.16
C TYR A 88 15.06 -0.40 -5.18
N ARG A 89 13.83 -0.16 -4.74
CA ARG A 89 12.62 -0.31 -5.55
C ARG A 89 11.78 0.96 -5.46
N VAL A 90 10.94 1.19 -6.46
CA VAL A 90 9.97 2.29 -6.49
C VAL A 90 8.58 1.68 -6.67
N ALA A 91 7.62 2.15 -5.88
CA ALA A 91 6.23 1.78 -6.00
C ALA A 91 5.38 2.98 -6.42
N ASP A 92 4.62 2.81 -7.49
CA ASP A 92 3.68 3.78 -8.03
C ASP A 92 2.25 3.24 -7.78
N VAL A 93 1.47 3.94 -6.95
CA VAL A 93 0.10 3.59 -6.61
C VAL A 93 -0.86 4.58 -7.22
N LEU A 94 -1.84 4.08 -7.98
CA LEU A 94 -2.95 4.85 -8.53
C LEU A 94 -4.25 4.37 -7.88
N ILE A 95 -5.06 5.30 -7.39
CA ILE A 95 -6.37 5.05 -6.80
C ILE A 95 -7.40 5.92 -7.52
N ASN A 96 -8.56 5.33 -7.86
CA ASN A 96 -9.76 6.09 -8.16
C ASN A 96 -10.72 5.95 -6.98
N TYR A 97 -11.34 7.06 -6.59
CA TYR A 97 -12.20 7.12 -5.44
C TYR A 97 -13.42 7.98 -5.70
N GLU A 98 -14.46 7.76 -4.90
CA GLU A 98 -15.59 8.65 -4.74
C GLU A 98 -15.64 9.18 -3.32
N SER A 99 -16.07 10.43 -3.16
CA SER A 99 -16.34 11.04 -1.86
C SER A 99 -17.47 12.04 -1.98
N LYS A 100 -18.21 12.30 -0.91
CA LYS A 100 -19.26 13.32 -0.89
C LYS A 100 -18.71 14.64 -0.36
N ASN A 101 -19.19 15.73 -0.91
CA ASN A 101 -19.02 17.05 -0.28
C ASN A 101 -19.99 17.21 0.91
N PRO A 102 -19.88 18.29 1.70
CA PRO A 102 -20.80 18.55 2.82
C PRO A 102 -22.29 18.67 2.44
N PHE A 103 -22.60 18.87 1.15
CA PHE A 103 -23.97 18.91 0.62
C PHE A 103 -24.46 17.55 0.10
N GLY A 104 -23.68 16.48 0.26
CA GLY A 104 -24.04 15.12 -0.14
C GLY A 104 -23.82 14.80 -1.62
N VAL A 105 -23.25 15.71 -2.41
CA VAL A 105 -22.95 15.49 -3.83
C VAL A 105 -21.72 14.60 -3.97
N SER A 106 -21.82 13.52 -4.76
CA SER A 106 -20.68 12.63 -5.04
C SER A 106 -19.67 13.31 -5.96
N LEU A 107 -18.40 13.20 -5.61
CA LEU A 107 -17.24 13.71 -6.32
C LEU A 107 -16.30 12.53 -6.55
N ALA A 108 -16.13 12.15 -7.81
CA ALA A 108 -15.11 11.21 -8.24
C ALA A 108 -13.76 11.93 -8.36
N GLY A 109 -12.69 11.22 -8.02
CA GLY A 109 -11.33 11.73 -8.09
C GLY A 109 -10.32 10.61 -8.25
N ASN A 110 -9.06 11.03 -8.38
CA ASN A 110 -7.93 10.10 -8.40
C ASN A 110 -6.84 10.55 -7.43
N ALA A 111 -6.06 9.58 -6.98
CA ALA A 111 -4.87 9.82 -6.18
C ALA A 111 -3.71 9.00 -6.73
N TYR A 112 -2.53 9.62 -6.77
CA TYR A 112 -1.28 9.01 -7.18
C TYR A 112 -0.23 9.17 -6.08
N CYS A 113 0.16 8.05 -5.47
CA CYS A 113 1.20 8.02 -4.45
C CYS A 113 2.44 7.30 -4.99
N ARG A 114 3.61 7.90 -4.78
CA ARG A 114 4.89 7.31 -5.15
C ARG A 114 5.74 7.08 -3.91
N TYR A 115 6.33 5.90 -3.82
CA TYR A 115 7.15 5.46 -2.69
C TYR A 115 8.51 4.98 -3.17
N SER A 116 9.55 5.30 -2.40
CA SER A 116 10.84 4.62 -2.49
C SER A 116 10.90 3.51 -1.45
N MET A 117 11.49 2.38 -1.81
CA MET A 117 11.54 1.19 -0.96
C MET A 117 12.97 0.66 -0.94
N ILE A 118 13.42 0.23 0.23
CA ILE A 118 14.70 -0.43 0.43
C ILE A 118 14.50 -1.79 1.09
N GLY A 119 15.11 -2.81 0.50
CA GLY A 119 15.01 -4.20 0.98
C GLY A 119 14.09 -5.08 0.14
N SER A 120 14.17 -6.38 0.45
CA SER A 120 13.45 -7.44 -0.25
C SER A 120 11.93 -7.38 -0.02
N ALA A 121 11.17 -7.92 -0.97
CA ALA A 121 9.72 -7.96 -0.91
C ALA A 121 9.22 -8.67 0.36
N GLY A 122 8.35 -8.02 1.13
CA GLY A 122 7.83 -8.59 2.37
C GLY A 122 8.61 -8.23 3.64
N SER A 123 9.67 -7.42 3.51
CA SER A 123 10.42 -6.83 4.63
C SER A 123 10.98 -5.44 4.31
N ALA A 124 10.38 -4.72 3.37
CA ALA A 124 10.97 -3.49 2.86
C ALA A 124 10.58 -2.27 3.70
N SER A 125 11.57 -1.45 4.03
CA SER A 125 11.29 -0.12 4.54
C SER A 125 10.91 0.78 3.37
N TYR A 126 9.93 1.66 3.57
CA TYR A 126 9.47 2.58 2.55
C TYR A 126 9.53 4.03 3.02
N LYS A 127 9.62 4.95 2.05
CA LYS A 127 9.53 6.40 2.24
C LYS A 127 8.61 6.95 1.15
N ILE A 128 7.77 7.91 1.53
CA ILE A 128 6.88 8.61 0.61
C ILE A 128 7.71 9.62 -0.19
N LEU A 129 7.61 9.57 -1.52
CA LEU A 129 8.26 10.51 -2.41
C LEU A 129 7.30 11.62 -2.86
N SER A 130 6.05 11.26 -3.16
CA SER A 130 5.02 12.22 -3.56
C SER A 130 3.62 11.67 -3.34
N VAL A 131 2.67 12.56 -3.06
CA VAL A 131 1.24 12.24 -3.02
C VAL A 131 0.50 13.33 -3.80
N ASN A 132 -0.16 12.92 -4.87
CA ASN A 132 -1.00 13.81 -5.67
C ASN A 132 -2.45 13.35 -5.54
N ILE A 133 -3.35 14.26 -5.20
CA ILE A 133 -4.79 13.99 -5.08
C ILE A 133 -5.49 14.96 -6.02
N ASN A 134 -6.02 14.44 -7.13
CA ASN A 134 -6.42 15.23 -8.30
C ASN A 134 -5.28 16.18 -8.72
N ASP A 135 -5.55 17.47 -8.85
CA ASP A 135 -4.57 18.50 -9.22
C ASP A 135 -3.77 19.05 -8.04
N MET A 136 -3.94 18.49 -6.82
CA MET A 136 -3.21 18.93 -5.64
C MET A 136 -2.00 18.02 -5.38
N ASN A 137 -0.80 18.58 -5.48
CA ASN A 137 0.42 17.92 -5.02
C ASN A 137 0.69 18.31 -3.56
N LEU A 138 0.77 17.31 -2.68
CA LEU A 138 1.05 17.54 -1.26
C LEU A 138 2.54 17.82 -1.07
N SER A 139 2.87 18.89 -0.37
CA SER A 139 4.27 19.22 -0.07
C SER A 139 4.85 18.22 0.95
N GLU A 140 6.18 18.16 1.06
CA GLU A 140 6.85 17.28 2.02
C GLU A 140 6.41 17.57 3.48
N ILE A 141 6.05 18.83 3.79
CA ILE A 141 5.53 19.23 5.10
C ILE A 141 4.09 18.73 5.30
N ASP A 142 3.25 18.81 4.26
CA ASP A 142 1.88 18.28 4.32
C ASP A 142 1.89 16.76 4.50
N ILE A 143 2.82 16.09 3.81
CA ILE A 143 3.05 14.65 3.97
C ILE A 143 3.52 14.34 5.40
N MET A 144 4.48 15.10 5.95
CA MET A 144 4.94 14.96 7.33
C MET A 144 3.84 15.20 8.37
N SER A 145 2.95 16.17 8.14
CA SER A 145 1.81 16.46 9.02
C SER A 145 0.69 15.41 8.93
N LEU A 146 0.56 14.74 7.78
CA LEU A 146 -0.34 13.59 7.60
C LEU A 146 0.30 12.29 8.11
N SER A 147 1.61 12.30 8.34
CA SER A 147 2.41 11.15 8.74
C SER A 147 3.04 11.36 10.12
N ASP A 148 2.33 10.95 11.16
CA ASP A 148 2.95 10.39 12.38
C ASP A 148 3.78 9.11 12.10
N LEU A 149 4.08 8.81 10.82
CA LEU A 149 4.67 7.58 10.33
C LEU A 149 6.16 7.79 10.03
N ARG A 150 6.96 7.81 11.10
CA ARG A 150 8.36 7.33 11.03
C ARG A 150 8.39 5.97 10.35
N GLU A 151 9.37 5.72 9.49
CA GLU A 151 9.81 4.39 9.00
C GLU A 151 8.90 3.23 9.45
N TYR A 152 7.75 3.06 8.81
CA TYR A 152 6.89 1.94 9.16
C TYR A 152 7.52 0.71 8.52
N LYS A 153 7.96 -0.24 9.35
CA LYS A 153 7.92 -1.63 8.91
C LYS A 153 6.45 -1.88 8.63
N ILE A 154 6.08 -1.95 7.35
CA ILE A 154 4.77 -2.44 7.00
C ILE A 154 4.66 -3.79 7.72
N ASN A 155 3.57 -4.06 8.44
CA ASN A 155 3.36 -5.38 9.01
C ASN A 155 2.96 -6.32 7.85
N GLU A 156 3.96 -6.63 7.02
CA GLU A 156 3.89 -7.18 5.65
C GLU A 156 3.39 -8.61 5.62
N ASN A 157 3.32 -9.27 6.78
CA ASN A 157 2.88 -10.64 6.89
C ASN A 157 1.50 -10.79 7.54
N SER A 158 0.78 -9.69 7.77
CA SER A 158 -0.56 -9.79 8.36
C SER A 158 -1.53 -10.45 7.37
N TYR A 159 -2.22 -11.49 7.85
CA TYR A 159 -3.27 -12.20 7.12
C TYR A 159 -4.31 -11.25 6.50
N PHE A 160 -4.63 -10.14 7.18
CA PHE A 160 -5.55 -9.12 6.70
C PHE A 160 -5.05 -8.40 5.44
N ASN A 161 -3.76 -8.09 5.34
CA ASN A 161 -3.21 -7.42 4.15
C ASN A 161 -3.27 -8.32 2.92
N ARG A 162 -3.07 -9.63 3.11
CA ARG A 162 -3.23 -10.65 2.05
C ARG A 162 -4.67 -10.73 1.55
N ILE A 163 -5.64 -10.71 2.46
CA ILE A 163 -7.06 -10.65 2.08
C ILE A 163 -7.39 -9.36 1.33
N LYS A 164 -6.94 -8.20 1.82
CA LYS A 164 -7.14 -6.91 1.14
C LYS A 164 -6.60 -6.94 -0.29
N TYR A 165 -5.41 -7.52 -0.50
CA TYR A 165 -4.84 -7.68 -1.83
C TYR A 165 -5.76 -8.47 -2.77
N LEU A 166 -6.26 -9.63 -2.32
CA LEU A 166 -7.16 -10.46 -3.11
C LEU A 166 -8.45 -9.71 -3.45
N LEU A 167 -9.00 -8.93 -2.52
CA LEU A 167 -10.18 -8.09 -2.77
C LEU A 167 -9.91 -7.01 -3.83
N TYR A 168 -8.76 -6.35 -3.79
CA TYR A 168 -8.38 -5.38 -4.82
C TYR A 168 -8.24 -6.04 -6.20
N LYS A 169 -7.61 -7.21 -6.27
CA LYS A 169 -7.48 -7.99 -7.52
C LYS A 169 -8.83 -8.42 -8.07
N ILE A 170 -9.76 -8.87 -7.22
CA ILE A 170 -11.11 -9.25 -7.66
C ILE A 170 -11.85 -8.04 -8.23
N LYS A 171 -11.79 -6.87 -7.56
CA LYS A 171 -12.39 -5.64 -8.08
C LYS A 171 -11.81 -5.23 -9.43
N GLN A 172 -10.52 -5.44 -9.68
CA GLN A 172 -9.87 -5.18 -10.98
C GLN A 172 -10.33 -6.13 -12.10
N LEU A 173 -10.89 -7.30 -11.78
CA LEU A 173 -11.35 -8.28 -12.78
C LEU A 173 -12.82 -8.10 -13.17
N VAL A 174 -13.59 -7.41 -12.32
CA VAL A 174 -15.05 -7.22 -12.48
C VAL A 174 -15.37 -5.85 -13.10
N ASN A 175 -14.41 -4.92 -13.12
CA ASN A 175 -14.47 -3.62 -13.77
C ASN A 175 -13.50 -3.56 -14.95
#